data_AF-A0A1F7QQE0-F1
#
_entry.id   AF-A0A1F7QQE0-F1
#
_cell.length_a   1.000
_cell.length_b   1.000
_cell.length_c   1.000
_cell.angle_alpha   90.00
_cell.angle_beta   90.00
_cell.angle_gamma   90.00
#
_symmetry.space_group_name_H-M   'P 1'
#
loop_
_entity.id
_entity.type
_entity.pdbx_description
1 polymer ?
#
loop_
_entity_poly.entity_id
_entity_poly.type
_entity_poly.pdbx_seq_one_letter_code
_entity_poly.pdbx_strand_id
1 'polypeptide(L)'
;METEKQNEINKNDLLHPIPLEIASVAGWKEVPLTECGEPLEAIGPFSDNPYDRIFTSSIYFGERNDSPYSRNQLEGALVTTFARREVANQLIEAEELLPEGVHIMVMDSFRTLDVQGALYDNYLDSIRKQRPDVKEEELSAETQKFVSIPSTDPDKPSPHNTGGSIDVVLYQLPENIETRVNEINNLVSEMEDDASHVEDIYKLEMERIGLIAQNAEMLDFGTKWDHGGPESALNYFEVLAEERPLTEAEENAKQNRRLLCNVMIAVGLEPYAEEYWHYNSKQSQMGAKTAGLDFAQYGAMELSPENLAHEQMRRNHLLGTEMLAQIPPELLASLAGKNPPRHLRLAHEAAQDLDTRATSLPKAAVIEAPEKEAA
;
A
#
# COMPACT_ATOMS: atom_id res chain seq x y z
N MET A 1 37.49 -6.70 -9.91
CA MET A 1 37.59 -5.27 -10.21
C MET A 1 36.52 -5.03 -11.26
N GLU A 2 35.35 -4.50 -10.98
CA GLU A 2 34.89 -3.59 -9.93
C GLU A 2 33.69 -4.24 -9.22
N THR A 3 33.74 -4.32 -7.89
CA THR A 3 32.54 -4.57 -7.07
C THR A 3 32.08 -3.25 -6.53
N GLU A 4 30.79 -3.01 -6.70
CA GLU A 4 30.05 -1.79 -6.44
C GLU A 4 30.39 -1.17 -5.08
N LYS A 5 30.61 0.14 -5.11
CA LYS A 5 30.47 0.95 -3.90
C LYS A 5 28.99 0.96 -3.55
N GLN A 6 28.59 0.23 -2.52
CA GLN A 6 27.45 0.64 -1.71
C GLN A 6 27.77 2.06 -1.24
N ASN A 7 27.13 3.05 -1.85
CA ASN A 7 27.06 4.37 -1.27
C ASN A 7 26.27 4.19 0.02
N GLU A 8 26.93 4.23 1.18
CA GLU A 8 26.26 4.42 2.45
C GLU A 8 25.49 5.75 2.33
N ILE A 9 24.20 5.67 2.03
CA ILE A 9 23.30 6.83 2.09
C ILE A 9 23.29 7.27 3.55
N ASN A 10 23.81 8.46 3.82
CA ASN A 10 23.80 8.99 5.17
C ASN A 10 22.34 9.21 5.57
N LYS A 11 21.90 8.73 6.73
CA LYS A 11 20.51 8.95 7.19
C LYS A 11 20.14 10.44 7.29
N ASN A 12 21.12 11.33 7.46
CA ASN A 12 20.91 12.78 7.39
C ASN A 12 20.57 13.30 5.98
N ASP A 13 20.91 12.55 4.93
CA ASP A 13 20.53 12.86 3.55
C ASP A 13 19.05 12.55 3.30
N LEU A 14 18.34 11.83 4.16
CA LEU A 14 16.93 11.47 3.96
C LEU A 14 15.94 12.59 4.33
N LEU A 15 16.40 13.71 4.89
CA LEU A 15 15.55 14.85 5.27
C LEU A 15 15.81 16.11 4.43
N HIS A 16 16.47 15.97 3.28
CA HIS A 16 16.68 17.11 2.40
C HIS A 16 15.34 17.61 1.82
N PRO A 17 15.22 18.92 1.52
CA PRO A 17 13.99 19.51 1.00
C PRO A 17 13.53 18.86 -0.31
N ILE A 18 12.22 18.67 -0.44
CA ILE A 18 11.60 18.27 -1.71
C ILE A 18 11.63 19.49 -2.64
N PRO A 19 11.98 19.34 -3.93
CA PRO A 19 11.97 20.45 -4.87
C PRO A 19 10.60 21.16 -4.95
N LEU A 20 10.63 22.50 -5.03
CA LEU A 20 9.42 23.32 -5.24
C LEU A 20 8.79 23.09 -6.63
N GLU A 21 9.59 22.66 -7.59
CA GLU A 21 9.13 22.25 -8.91
C GLU A 21 9.40 20.76 -9.10
N ILE A 22 8.33 19.98 -9.22
CA ILE A 22 8.40 18.53 -9.51
C ILE A 22 8.10 18.34 -10.99
N ALA A 23 8.82 17.41 -11.63
CA ALA A 23 8.63 17.11 -13.04
C ALA A 23 7.18 16.69 -13.33
N SER A 24 6.59 17.30 -14.37
CA SER A 24 5.24 16.94 -14.80
C SER A 24 5.23 15.60 -15.52
N VAL A 25 4.28 14.74 -15.15
CA VAL A 25 4.00 13.49 -15.85
C VAL A 25 3.04 13.67 -17.03
N ALA A 26 2.74 14.91 -17.45
CA ALA A 26 1.84 15.15 -18.59
C ALA A 26 2.30 14.39 -19.85
N GLY A 27 1.37 13.64 -20.46
CA GLY A 27 1.65 12.80 -21.62
C GLY A 27 2.41 11.51 -21.30
N TRP A 28 2.46 11.05 -20.04
CA TRP A 28 3.11 9.79 -19.67
C TRP A 28 2.59 8.58 -20.47
N LYS A 29 1.30 8.54 -20.82
CA LYS A 29 0.70 7.49 -21.66
C LYS A 29 1.24 7.42 -23.10
N GLU A 30 2.01 8.42 -23.52
CA GLU A 30 2.65 8.44 -24.84
C GLU A 30 4.08 7.88 -24.80
N VAL A 31 4.60 7.53 -23.61
CA VAL A 31 5.87 6.79 -23.49
C VAL A 31 5.68 5.39 -24.10
N PRO A 32 6.46 5.02 -25.14
CA PRO A 32 6.38 3.69 -25.74
C PRO A 32 6.56 2.58 -24.70
N LEU A 33 5.75 1.53 -24.80
CA LEU A 33 5.74 0.42 -23.84
C LEU A 33 6.09 -0.89 -24.56
N THR A 34 6.93 -1.71 -23.94
CA THR A 34 7.17 -3.09 -24.33
C THR A 34 7.27 -3.96 -23.08
N GLU A 35 6.19 -4.69 -22.79
CA GLU A 35 6.08 -5.56 -21.61
C GLU A 35 7.26 -6.54 -21.48
N CYS A 36 7.91 -6.57 -20.31
CA CYS A 36 9.09 -7.40 -20.04
C CYS A 36 8.79 -8.79 -19.43
N GLY A 37 7.58 -9.03 -18.96
CA GLY A 37 7.13 -10.31 -18.41
C GLY A 37 7.56 -10.56 -16.96
N GLU A 38 7.98 -9.53 -16.21
CA GLU A 38 8.32 -9.70 -14.79
C GLU A 38 7.09 -10.10 -13.96
N PRO A 39 7.14 -11.13 -13.10
CA PRO A 39 5.94 -11.56 -12.39
C PRO A 39 5.50 -10.55 -11.32
N LEU A 40 4.23 -10.69 -10.91
CA LEU A 40 3.72 -10.10 -9.69
C LEU A 40 4.08 -11.00 -8.50
N GLU A 41 4.66 -10.41 -7.47
CA GLU A 41 4.95 -11.05 -6.18
C GLU A 41 3.90 -10.63 -5.16
N ALA A 42 3.50 -11.56 -4.28
CA ALA A 42 2.70 -11.23 -3.12
C ALA A 42 3.57 -10.49 -2.09
N ILE A 43 3.04 -9.44 -1.48
CA ILE A 43 3.71 -8.67 -0.44
C ILE A 43 2.85 -8.68 0.82
N GLY A 44 3.52 -8.77 1.95
CA GLY A 44 2.93 -8.75 3.27
C GLY A 44 2.53 -10.11 3.79
N PRO A 45 1.60 -10.18 4.76
CA PRO A 45 1.60 -11.32 5.65
C PRO A 45 1.27 -12.63 4.94
N PHE A 46 1.99 -13.71 5.28
CA PHE A 46 1.99 -15.02 4.59
C PHE A 46 2.60 -15.05 3.17
N SER A 47 3.27 -13.98 2.72
CA SER A 47 4.09 -14.00 1.50
C SER A 47 5.44 -14.66 1.75
N ASP A 48 6.21 -14.88 0.67
CA ASP A 48 7.55 -15.44 0.79
C ASP A 48 8.51 -14.43 1.44
N ASN A 49 9.47 -14.93 2.22
CA ASN A 49 10.54 -14.11 2.78
C ASN A 49 11.44 -13.56 1.63
N PRO A 50 11.76 -12.25 1.61
CA PRO A 50 11.57 -11.26 2.68
C PRO A 50 10.29 -10.42 2.58
N TYR A 51 9.42 -10.64 1.60
CA TYR A 51 8.23 -9.82 1.35
C TYR A 51 7.17 -9.91 2.47
N ASP A 52 7.23 -10.96 3.29
CA ASP A 52 6.40 -11.11 4.49
C ASP A 52 6.59 -10.01 5.53
N ARG A 53 7.75 -9.33 5.51
CA ARG A 53 8.12 -8.29 6.47
C ARG A 53 7.43 -6.95 6.24
N ILE A 54 6.94 -6.70 5.03
CA ILE A 54 6.27 -5.45 4.68
C ILE A 54 4.81 -5.50 5.14
N PHE A 55 4.38 -4.55 5.97
CA PHE A 55 2.98 -4.52 6.38
C PHE A 55 2.09 -3.92 5.29
N THR A 56 0.90 -4.48 5.10
CA THR A 56 -0.06 -4.05 4.07
C THR A 56 -1.42 -3.74 4.69
N SER A 57 -2.05 -2.63 4.31
CA SER A 57 -3.46 -2.36 4.62
C SER A 57 -4.28 -2.48 3.34
N SER A 58 -5.01 -3.60 3.17
CA SER A 58 -5.81 -3.86 1.96
C SER A 58 -7.11 -3.03 1.95
N ILE A 59 -6.97 -1.71 1.86
CA ILE A 59 -8.04 -0.73 2.09
C ILE A 59 -9.22 -0.98 1.17
N TYR A 60 -9.00 -1.17 -0.12
CA TYR A 60 -10.10 -1.35 -1.09
C TYR A 60 -10.90 -2.65 -0.88
N PHE A 61 -10.32 -3.65 -0.22
CA PHE A 61 -11.01 -4.88 0.16
C PHE A 61 -11.84 -4.75 1.45
N GLY A 62 -11.59 -3.70 2.24
CA GLY A 62 -12.25 -3.52 3.53
C GLY A 62 -11.67 -4.43 4.62
N GLU A 63 -10.35 -4.69 4.61
CA GLU A 63 -9.65 -5.56 5.56
C GLU A 63 -9.95 -5.22 7.02
N ARG A 64 -9.80 -3.95 7.39
CA ARG A 64 -9.94 -3.46 8.75
C ARG A 64 -10.79 -2.19 8.80
N ASN A 65 -11.03 -1.68 10.00
CA ASN A 65 -11.92 -0.56 10.27
C ASN A 65 -11.37 0.81 9.82
N ASP A 66 -10.10 0.88 9.41
CA ASP A 66 -9.47 2.02 8.73
C ASP A 66 -9.92 2.16 7.28
N SER A 67 -10.48 1.12 6.67
CA SER A 67 -11.05 1.21 5.33
C SER A 67 -12.36 2.03 5.33
N PRO A 68 -12.55 2.91 4.33
CA PRO A 68 -13.82 3.56 4.10
C PRO A 68 -14.79 2.67 3.32
N TYR A 69 -14.32 1.56 2.77
CA TYR A 69 -15.11 0.61 2.00
C TYR A 69 -15.55 -0.57 2.87
N SER A 70 -16.80 -0.98 2.69
CA SER A 70 -17.28 -2.23 3.29
C SER A 70 -16.63 -3.43 2.58
N ARG A 71 -16.57 -4.57 3.29
CA ARG A 71 -16.07 -5.83 2.74
C ARG A 71 -16.78 -6.17 1.42
N ASN A 72 -16.01 -6.44 0.36
CA ASN A 72 -16.52 -6.74 -0.99
C ASN A 72 -17.42 -5.65 -1.59
N GLN A 73 -17.35 -4.40 -1.13
CA GLN A 73 -18.06 -3.28 -1.76
C GLN A 73 -17.53 -3.00 -3.16
N LEU A 74 -16.20 -3.10 -3.33
CA LEU A 74 -15.54 -2.95 -4.62
C LEU A 74 -15.31 -4.35 -5.21
N GLU A 75 -15.98 -4.63 -6.33
CA GLU A 75 -15.77 -5.86 -7.08
C GLU A 75 -14.31 -5.93 -7.57
N GLY A 76 -13.70 -7.11 -7.49
CA GLY A 76 -12.31 -7.31 -7.86
C GLY A 76 -11.27 -6.80 -6.85
N ALA A 77 -11.67 -6.24 -5.70
CA ALA A 77 -10.73 -5.85 -4.65
C ALA A 77 -10.06 -7.06 -4.00
N LEU A 78 -8.74 -6.99 -3.81
CA LEU A 78 -7.88 -8.08 -3.33
C LEU A 78 -7.49 -7.88 -1.86
N VAL A 79 -7.34 -8.98 -1.12
CA VAL A 79 -6.80 -8.95 0.27
C VAL A 79 -5.28 -9.10 0.29
N THR A 80 -4.70 -9.66 -0.76
CA THR A 80 -3.27 -9.68 -0.97
C THR A 80 -2.87 -8.47 -1.79
N THR A 81 -1.82 -7.79 -1.33
CA THR A 81 -1.15 -6.77 -2.13
C THR A 81 -0.14 -7.45 -3.04
N PHE A 82 -0.17 -7.13 -4.33
CA PHE A 82 0.80 -7.63 -5.29
C PHE A 82 1.56 -6.47 -5.93
N ALA A 83 2.85 -6.65 -6.18
CA ALA A 83 3.65 -5.70 -6.96
C ALA A 83 4.61 -6.45 -7.89
N ARG A 84 5.17 -5.76 -8.89
CA ARG A 84 6.27 -6.31 -9.69
C ARG A 84 7.46 -6.63 -8.78
N ARG A 85 8.19 -7.70 -9.08
CA ARG A 85 9.31 -8.19 -8.25
C ARG A 85 10.34 -7.10 -7.94
N GLU A 86 10.69 -6.27 -8.91
CA GLU A 86 11.62 -5.15 -8.68
C GLU A 86 11.06 -4.16 -7.65
N VAL A 87 9.77 -3.79 -7.75
CA VAL A 87 9.12 -2.92 -6.77
C VAL A 87 9.08 -3.57 -5.39
N ALA A 88 8.80 -4.87 -5.31
CA ALA A 88 8.84 -5.62 -4.07
C ALA A 88 10.24 -5.60 -3.43
N ASN A 89 11.30 -5.77 -4.23
CA ASN A 89 12.68 -5.69 -3.75
C ASN A 89 13.04 -4.26 -3.28
N GLN A 90 12.62 -3.23 -4.03
CA GLN A 90 12.84 -1.84 -3.65
C GLN A 90 12.16 -1.48 -2.32
N LEU A 91 10.99 -2.06 -2.01
CA LEU A 91 10.34 -1.88 -0.70
C LEU A 91 11.15 -2.49 0.44
N ILE A 92 11.81 -3.63 0.22
CA ILE A 92 12.71 -4.24 1.22
C ILE A 92 13.94 -3.36 1.44
N GLU A 93 14.56 -2.88 0.36
CA GLU A 93 15.68 -1.94 0.46
C GLU A 93 15.25 -0.65 1.18
N ALA A 94 14.03 -0.18 0.94
CA ALA A 94 13.50 1.03 1.57
C ALA A 94 13.32 0.83 3.08
N GLU A 95 12.79 -0.33 3.48
CA GLU A 95 12.65 -0.73 4.89
C GLU A 95 14.01 -0.74 5.61
N GLU A 96 15.07 -1.22 4.95
CA GLU A 96 16.44 -1.24 5.51
C GLU A 96 17.06 0.17 5.66
N LEU A 97 16.64 1.13 4.83
CA LEU A 97 17.14 2.51 4.88
C LEU A 97 16.50 3.35 5.97
N LEU A 98 15.31 2.99 6.44
CA LEU A 98 14.55 3.78 7.40
C LEU A 98 15.29 3.96 8.75
N PRO A 99 14.97 5.03 9.50
CA PRO A 99 15.37 5.15 10.90
C PRO A 99 14.85 3.97 11.72
N GLU A 100 15.57 3.62 12.80
CA GLU A 100 15.13 2.57 13.72
C GLU A 100 13.74 2.87 14.29
N GLY A 101 12.85 1.88 14.27
CA GLY A 101 11.45 2.01 14.73
C GLY A 101 10.53 2.76 13.78
N VAL A 102 10.95 3.02 12.54
CA VAL A 102 10.10 3.55 11.46
C VAL A 102 10.02 2.50 10.35
N HIS A 103 8.80 2.22 9.90
CA HIS A 103 8.49 1.14 8.98
C HIS A 103 7.60 1.62 7.84
N ILE A 104 7.70 0.98 6.67
CA ILE A 104 6.79 1.21 5.54
C ILE A 104 5.53 0.36 5.70
N MET A 105 4.40 0.99 5.41
CA MET A 105 3.13 0.32 5.18
C MET A 105 2.67 0.57 3.76
N VAL A 106 2.36 -0.51 3.04
CA VAL A 106 1.76 -0.43 1.71
C VAL A 106 0.25 -0.35 1.85
N MET A 107 -0.33 0.72 1.30
CA MET A 107 -1.77 0.98 1.32
C MET A 107 -2.45 0.49 0.04
N ASP A 108 -1.76 0.56 -1.09
CA ASP A 108 -2.22 0.02 -2.37
C ASP A 108 -1.06 -0.29 -3.32
N SER A 109 -1.28 -1.23 -4.25
CA SER A 109 -0.32 -1.55 -5.32
C SER A 109 -1.06 -2.03 -6.56
N PHE A 110 -0.87 -3.29 -6.98
CA PHE A 110 -1.62 -3.87 -8.09
C PHE A 110 -3.13 -3.76 -7.84
N ARG A 111 -3.81 -3.00 -8.70
CA ARG A 111 -5.27 -2.92 -8.74
C ARG A 111 -5.80 -3.73 -9.91
N THR A 112 -6.92 -4.40 -9.70
CA THR A 112 -7.71 -4.96 -10.80
C THR A 112 -8.39 -3.86 -11.59
N LEU A 113 -8.75 -4.14 -12.84
CA LEU A 113 -9.44 -3.18 -13.69
C LEU A 113 -10.81 -2.77 -13.13
N ASP A 114 -11.51 -3.69 -12.46
CA ASP A 114 -12.81 -3.42 -11.83
C ASP A 114 -12.69 -2.40 -10.70
N VAL A 115 -11.68 -2.55 -9.83
CA VAL A 115 -11.39 -1.59 -8.76
C VAL A 115 -10.99 -0.24 -9.37
N GLN A 116 -10.11 -0.23 -10.37
CA GLN A 116 -9.69 1.00 -11.06
C GLN A 116 -10.91 1.76 -11.63
N GLY A 117 -11.83 1.05 -12.28
CA GLY A 117 -13.05 1.61 -12.82
C GLY A 117 -13.99 2.15 -11.75
N ALA A 118 -14.24 1.37 -10.69
CA ALA A 118 -15.10 1.79 -9.59
C ALA A 118 -14.58 3.06 -8.89
N LEU A 119 -13.26 3.15 -8.67
CA LEU A 119 -12.65 4.34 -8.06
C LEU A 119 -12.74 5.56 -8.99
N TYR A 120 -12.51 5.37 -10.29
CA TYR A 120 -12.62 6.45 -11.29
C TYR A 120 -14.05 6.99 -11.35
N ASP A 121 -15.05 6.10 -11.43
CA ASP A 121 -16.46 6.47 -11.50
C ASP A 121 -16.91 7.19 -10.23
N ASN A 122 -16.50 6.72 -9.04
CA ASN A 122 -16.82 7.35 -7.76
C ASN A 122 -16.28 8.79 -7.70
N TYR A 123 -15.01 9.00 -8.07
CA TYR A 123 -14.42 10.33 -8.06
C TYR A 123 -15.07 11.24 -9.10
N LEU A 124 -15.26 10.75 -10.33
CA LEU A 124 -15.92 11.49 -11.41
C LEU A 124 -17.35 11.91 -11.02
N ASP A 125 -18.11 11.02 -10.38
CA ASP A 125 -19.45 11.33 -9.87
C ASP A 125 -19.42 12.39 -8.77
N SER A 126 -18.39 12.37 -7.91
CA SER A 126 -18.22 13.38 -6.86
C SER A 126 -18.03 14.79 -7.46
N ILE A 127 -17.12 14.96 -8.43
CA ILE A 127 -16.89 16.25 -9.09
C ILE A 127 -18.07 16.67 -9.97
N ARG A 128 -18.77 15.71 -10.61
CA ARG A 128 -19.96 15.98 -11.42
C ARG A 128 -21.09 16.54 -10.57
N LYS A 129 -21.29 16.03 -9.35
CA LYS A 129 -22.28 16.56 -8.39
C LYS A 129 -21.91 17.97 -7.93
N GLN A 130 -20.63 18.24 -7.70
CA GLN A 130 -20.16 19.56 -7.25
C GLN A 130 -20.14 20.61 -8.38
N ARG A 131 -19.96 20.20 -9.64
CA ARG A 131 -19.78 21.08 -10.80
C ARG A 131 -20.59 20.59 -12.02
N PRO A 132 -21.93 20.64 -11.96
CA PRO A 132 -22.79 20.09 -13.02
C PRO A 132 -22.71 20.85 -14.35
N ASP A 133 -22.19 22.08 -14.35
CA ASP A 133 -22.08 22.93 -15.54
C ASP A 133 -20.74 22.77 -16.30
N VAL A 134 -19.79 22.00 -15.75
CA VAL A 134 -18.47 21.74 -16.36
C VAL A 134 -18.59 20.58 -17.34
N LYS A 135 -17.87 20.67 -18.47
CA LYS A 135 -17.89 19.63 -19.50
C LYS A 135 -17.22 18.34 -19.01
N GLU A 136 -17.73 17.21 -19.49
CA GLU A 136 -17.25 15.88 -19.13
C GLU A 136 -15.75 15.69 -19.39
N GLU A 137 -15.21 16.27 -20.47
CA GLU A 137 -13.77 16.18 -20.78
C GLU A 137 -12.90 16.88 -19.75
N GLU A 138 -13.36 18.01 -19.21
CA GLU A 138 -12.65 18.77 -18.17
C GLU A 138 -12.78 18.08 -16.81
N LEU A 139 -13.95 17.52 -16.50
CA LEU A 139 -14.14 16.68 -15.31
C LEU A 139 -13.21 15.45 -15.36
N SER A 140 -13.19 14.73 -16.49
CA SER A 140 -12.29 13.58 -16.69
C SER A 140 -10.81 13.95 -16.56
N ALA A 141 -10.40 15.11 -17.06
CA ALA A 141 -9.01 15.59 -16.91
C ALA A 141 -8.65 15.88 -15.44
N GLU A 142 -9.59 16.38 -14.64
CA GLU A 142 -9.39 16.59 -13.20
C GLU A 142 -9.39 15.28 -12.42
N THR A 143 -10.33 14.37 -12.70
CA THR A 143 -10.34 13.02 -12.12
C THR A 143 -9.01 12.31 -12.33
N GLN A 144 -8.45 12.39 -13.55
CA GLN A 144 -7.20 11.74 -13.91
C GLN A 144 -5.94 12.25 -13.18
N LYS A 145 -6.06 13.32 -12.37
CA LYS A 145 -4.98 13.74 -11.46
C LYS A 145 -4.87 12.86 -10.21
N PHE A 146 -5.97 12.25 -9.77
CA PHE A 146 -6.01 11.42 -8.57
C PHE A 146 -6.36 9.96 -8.90
N VAL A 147 -7.22 9.75 -9.91
CA VAL A 147 -7.60 8.41 -10.36
C VAL A 147 -7.48 8.33 -11.87
N SER A 148 -6.49 7.57 -12.34
CA SER A 148 -6.34 7.27 -13.76
C SER A 148 -7.60 6.60 -14.32
N ILE A 149 -8.01 6.98 -15.52
CA ILE A 149 -9.07 6.30 -16.26
C ILE A 149 -8.71 4.80 -16.40
N PRO A 150 -9.66 3.86 -16.19
CA PRO A 150 -9.44 2.45 -16.45
C PRO A 150 -9.11 2.23 -17.93
N SER A 151 -8.17 1.32 -18.22
CA SER A 151 -7.73 1.05 -19.58
C SER A 151 -7.57 -0.44 -19.85
N THR A 152 -8.09 -0.89 -20.98
CA THR A 152 -7.84 -2.22 -21.56
C THR A 152 -6.85 -2.17 -22.72
N ASP A 153 -6.36 -0.97 -23.06
CA ASP A 153 -5.35 -0.79 -24.09
C ASP A 153 -3.99 -1.26 -23.53
N PRO A 154 -3.38 -2.32 -24.10
CA PRO A 154 -2.12 -2.86 -23.58
C PRO A 154 -0.95 -1.86 -23.67
N ASP A 155 -1.03 -0.86 -24.55
CA ASP A 155 -0.01 0.17 -24.70
C ASP A 155 -0.23 1.37 -23.76
N LYS A 156 -1.39 1.43 -23.07
CA LYS A 156 -1.79 2.54 -22.18
C LYS A 156 -2.48 2.04 -20.90
N PRO A 157 -1.91 1.09 -20.15
CA PRO A 157 -2.50 0.61 -18.89
C PRO A 157 -2.59 1.73 -17.84
N SER A 158 -3.55 1.63 -16.92
CA SER A 158 -3.51 2.48 -15.73
C SER A 158 -2.32 2.07 -14.83
N PRO A 159 -1.65 3.00 -14.14
CA PRO A 159 -0.35 2.71 -13.48
C PRO A 159 -0.40 1.51 -12.52
N HIS A 160 -1.40 1.48 -11.63
CA HIS A 160 -1.60 0.38 -10.68
C HIS A 160 -1.98 -0.95 -11.34
N ASN A 161 -2.58 -0.97 -12.54
CA ASN A 161 -2.86 -2.25 -13.23
C ASN A 161 -1.58 -2.96 -13.69
N THR A 162 -0.43 -2.30 -13.62
CA THR A 162 0.86 -2.89 -14.01
C THR A 162 1.57 -3.60 -12.85
N GLY A 163 1.17 -3.32 -11.60
CA GLY A 163 1.93 -3.67 -10.40
C GLY A 163 3.24 -2.89 -10.23
N GLY A 164 3.50 -1.91 -11.09
CA GLY A 164 4.65 -1.01 -11.05
C GLY A 164 4.43 0.26 -10.23
N SER A 165 3.22 0.48 -9.71
CA SER A 165 2.88 1.62 -8.86
C SER A 165 2.56 1.16 -7.45
N ILE A 166 2.89 1.99 -6.47
CA ILE A 166 2.77 1.68 -5.05
C ILE A 166 2.33 2.94 -4.29
N ASP A 167 1.37 2.77 -3.38
CA ASP A 167 0.97 3.78 -2.42
C ASP A 167 1.45 3.36 -1.04
N VAL A 168 2.29 4.19 -0.42
CA VAL A 168 2.95 3.89 0.85
C VAL A 168 2.81 5.02 1.87
N VAL A 169 2.84 4.63 3.14
CA VAL A 169 2.96 5.52 4.29
C VAL A 169 4.02 4.98 5.24
N LEU A 170 4.40 5.78 6.22
CA LEU A 170 5.30 5.36 7.30
C LEU A 170 4.51 5.20 8.60
N TYR A 171 4.90 4.24 9.42
CA TYR A 171 4.36 4.05 10.75
C TYR A 171 5.46 3.73 11.77
N GLN A 172 5.12 3.87 13.04
CA GLN A 172 5.94 3.45 14.17
C GLN A 172 5.15 2.51 15.08
N LEU A 173 5.88 1.77 15.92
CA LEU A 173 5.30 0.93 16.96
C LEU A 173 5.81 1.36 18.35
N PRO A 174 4.99 1.19 19.41
CA PRO A 174 5.49 1.28 20.77
C PRO A 174 6.64 0.29 20.99
N GLU A 175 7.66 0.69 21.75
CA GLU A 175 8.92 -0.08 21.94
C GLU A 175 8.69 -1.54 22.34
N ASN A 176 7.70 -1.81 23.22
CA ASN A 176 7.39 -3.17 23.65
C ASN A 176 6.75 -4.02 22.54
N ILE A 177 5.99 -3.39 21.64
CA ILE A 177 5.37 -4.05 20.48
C ILE A 177 6.43 -4.30 19.41
N GLU A 178 7.28 -3.30 19.13
CA GLU A 178 8.42 -3.39 18.23
C GLU A 178 9.35 -4.55 18.61
N THR A 179 9.70 -4.65 19.89
CA THR A 179 10.52 -5.75 20.43
C THR A 179 9.87 -7.11 20.12
N ARG A 180 8.57 -7.24 20.37
CA ARG A 180 7.85 -8.50 20.14
C ARG A 180 7.74 -8.85 18.66
N VAL A 181 7.49 -7.88 17.79
CA VAL A 181 7.48 -8.08 16.33
C VAL A 181 8.84 -8.56 15.84
N ASN A 182 9.93 -7.96 16.32
CA ASN A 182 11.28 -8.37 15.96
C ASN A 182 11.63 -9.77 16.48
N GLU A 183 11.20 -10.14 17.70
CA GLU A 183 11.31 -11.52 18.18
C GLU A 183 10.59 -12.51 17.26
N ILE A 184 9.35 -12.19 16.85
CA ILE A 184 8.58 -13.03 15.93
C ILE A 184 9.32 -13.17 14.59
N ASN A 185 9.81 -12.07 14.01
CA ASN A 185 10.54 -12.08 12.75
C ASN A 185 11.77 -13.00 12.81
N ASN A 186 12.51 -12.98 13.93
CA ASN A 186 13.66 -13.86 14.14
C ASN A 186 13.23 -15.33 14.28
N LEU A 187 12.20 -15.61 15.08
CA LEU A 187 11.67 -16.96 15.26
C LEU A 187 11.20 -17.57 13.93
N VAL A 188 10.44 -16.81 13.13
CA VAL A 188 9.95 -17.27 11.82
C VAL A 188 11.12 -17.48 10.84
N SER A 189 12.13 -16.59 10.85
CA SER A 189 13.30 -16.72 9.97
C SER A 189 14.21 -17.92 10.32
N GLU A 190 14.20 -18.38 11.57
CA GLU A 190 14.99 -19.53 12.03
C GLU A 190 14.28 -20.89 11.82
N MET A 191 12.96 -20.88 11.62
CA MET A 191 12.18 -22.10 11.37
C MET A 191 12.34 -22.58 9.93
N GLU A 192 12.61 -23.87 9.74
CA GLU A 192 12.54 -24.47 8.40
C GLU A 192 11.08 -24.46 7.94
N ASP A 193 10.84 -24.05 6.69
CA ASP A 193 9.52 -24.12 6.05
C ASP A 193 9.18 -25.57 5.66
N ASP A 194 8.98 -26.38 6.69
CA ASP A 194 8.58 -27.78 6.58
C ASP A 194 7.31 -28.05 7.38
N ALA A 195 6.72 -29.23 7.16
CA ALA A 195 5.46 -29.61 7.76
C ALA A 195 5.46 -29.64 9.31
N SER A 196 6.63 -29.59 9.95
CA SER A 196 6.77 -29.63 11.40
C SER A 196 6.52 -28.26 12.05
N HIS A 197 6.80 -27.15 11.36
CA HIS A 197 6.69 -25.79 11.92
C HIS A 197 5.53 -24.94 11.39
N VAL A 198 4.77 -25.42 10.38
CA VAL A 198 3.65 -24.69 9.78
C VAL A 198 2.66 -24.09 10.80
N GLU A 199 2.37 -24.76 11.92
CA GLU A 199 1.45 -24.22 12.92
C GLU A 199 2.03 -23.08 13.73
N ASP A 200 3.30 -23.20 14.11
CA ASP A 200 3.99 -22.22 14.93
C ASP A 200 4.22 -20.96 14.09
N ILE A 201 4.66 -21.12 12.84
CA ILE A 201 4.77 -20.02 11.86
C ILE A 201 3.40 -19.34 11.71
N TYR A 202 2.33 -20.11 11.48
CA TYR A 202 1.00 -19.52 11.32
C TYR A 202 0.54 -18.71 12.56
N LYS A 203 0.77 -19.23 13.76
CA LYS A 203 0.41 -18.54 15.01
C LYS A 203 1.22 -17.26 15.21
N LEU A 204 2.52 -17.33 14.97
CA LEU A 204 3.43 -16.20 15.06
C LEU A 204 3.08 -15.12 14.02
N GLU A 205 2.77 -15.51 12.79
CA GLU A 205 2.29 -14.60 11.75
C GLU A 205 1.00 -13.89 12.16
N MET A 206 0.00 -14.63 12.66
CA MET A 206 -1.25 -14.03 13.14
C MET A 206 -1.03 -13.07 14.32
N GLU A 207 -0.13 -13.42 15.24
CA GLU A 207 0.27 -12.55 16.35
C GLU A 207 0.93 -11.26 15.82
N ARG A 208 1.90 -11.38 14.92
CA ARG A 208 2.60 -10.25 14.28
C ARG A 208 1.62 -9.31 13.58
N ILE A 209 0.71 -9.85 12.77
CA ILE A 209 -0.33 -9.07 12.06
C ILE A 209 -1.21 -8.31 13.07
N GLY A 210 -1.68 -9.00 14.11
CA GLY A 210 -2.53 -8.40 15.14
C GLY A 210 -1.83 -7.30 15.93
N LEU A 211 -0.57 -7.54 16.32
CA LEU A 211 0.27 -6.56 17.03
C LEU A 211 0.46 -5.29 16.21
N ILE A 212 0.85 -5.41 14.93
CA ILE A 212 1.05 -4.25 14.06
C ILE A 212 -0.28 -3.54 13.83
N ALA A 213 -1.33 -4.25 13.43
CA ALA A 213 -2.63 -3.65 13.14
C ALA A 213 -3.19 -2.83 14.32
N GLN A 214 -3.06 -3.32 15.55
CA GLN A 214 -3.66 -2.68 16.74
C GLN A 214 -2.79 -1.60 17.39
N ASN A 215 -1.51 -1.50 17.01
CA ASN A 215 -0.56 -0.61 17.68
C ASN A 215 0.25 0.28 16.72
N ALA A 216 0.11 0.11 15.41
CA ALA A 216 0.77 0.98 14.43
C ALA A 216 0.28 2.42 14.57
N GLU A 217 1.22 3.34 14.75
CA GLU A 217 1.00 4.77 14.72
C GLU A 217 1.48 5.30 13.37
N MET A 218 0.53 5.54 12.44
CA MET A 218 0.84 6.18 11.17
C MET A 218 1.43 7.57 11.42
N LEU A 219 2.55 7.88 10.77
CA LEU A 219 3.13 9.22 10.83
C LEU A 219 2.16 10.24 10.24
N ASP A 220 2.13 11.44 10.82
CA ASP A 220 1.27 12.52 10.32
C ASP A 220 1.88 13.10 9.03
N PHE A 221 1.13 13.03 7.93
CA PHE A 221 1.52 13.61 6.64
C PHE A 221 0.68 14.85 6.28
N GLY A 222 -0.13 15.37 7.22
CA GLY A 222 -0.90 16.60 7.08
C GLY A 222 -2.26 16.46 6.38
N THR A 223 -2.55 15.30 5.81
CA THR A 223 -3.88 14.92 5.30
C THR A 223 -4.16 13.46 5.64
N LYS A 224 -5.42 13.03 5.53
CA LYS A 224 -5.71 11.60 5.47
C LYS A 224 -5.10 11.00 4.20
N TRP A 225 -4.71 9.73 4.27
CA TRP A 225 -4.41 8.95 3.07
C TRP A 225 -5.65 8.90 2.16
N ASP A 226 -5.44 8.92 0.84
CA ASP A 226 -6.44 9.02 -0.22
C ASP A 226 -7.21 10.35 -0.30
N HIS A 227 -6.70 11.42 0.32
CA HIS A 227 -7.32 12.75 0.22
C HIS A 227 -7.19 13.33 -1.19
N GLY A 228 -8.31 13.48 -1.91
CA GLY A 228 -8.34 13.93 -3.30
C GLY A 228 -8.17 15.44 -3.54
N GLY A 229 -7.41 16.14 -2.69
CA GLY A 229 -7.23 17.60 -2.72
C GLY A 229 -5.78 18.05 -2.91
N PRO A 230 -5.55 19.34 -3.23
CA PRO A 230 -4.21 19.88 -3.50
C PRO A 230 -3.25 19.79 -2.30
N GLU A 231 -3.77 19.65 -1.08
CA GLU A 231 -2.97 19.46 0.13
C GLU A 231 -2.18 18.14 0.12
N SER A 232 -2.59 17.18 -0.72
CA SER A 232 -1.90 15.91 -0.93
C SER A 232 -0.63 16.03 -1.77
N ALA A 233 -0.43 17.16 -2.47
CA ALA A 233 0.74 17.38 -3.32
C ALA A 233 2.05 17.17 -2.56
N LEU A 234 2.98 16.43 -3.14
CA LEU A 234 4.19 15.96 -2.47
C LEU A 234 4.98 17.09 -1.77
N ASN A 235 5.10 18.25 -2.42
CA ASN A 235 5.82 19.42 -1.93
C ASN A 235 4.93 20.51 -1.31
N TYR A 236 3.66 20.21 -1.00
CA TYR A 236 2.69 21.19 -0.49
C TYR A 236 3.24 22.03 0.67
N PHE A 237 3.83 21.39 1.68
CA PHE A 237 4.38 22.10 2.85
C PHE A 237 5.70 22.82 2.57
N GLU A 238 6.43 22.46 1.52
CA GLU A 238 7.60 23.23 1.07
C GLU A 238 7.14 24.56 0.48
N VAL A 239 6.11 24.53 -0.37
CA VAL A 239 5.52 25.73 -0.97
C VAL A 239 4.89 26.61 0.11
N LEU A 240 4.12 26.01 1.04
CA LEU A 240 3.47 26.75 2.11
C LEU A 240 4.47 27.46 3.05
N ALA A 241 5.66 26.87 3.24
CA ALA A 241 6.72 27.47 4.05
C ALA A 241 7.34 28.73 3.40
N GLU A 242 7.29 28.87 2.08
CA GLU A 242 7.70 30.09 1.37
C GLU A 242 6.67 31.22 1.54
N GLU A 243 5.41 30.87 1.77
CA GLU A 243 4.31 31.83 1.92
C GLU A 243 4.14 32.31 3.37
N ARG A 244 4.32 31.42 4.34
CA ARG A 244 4.17 31.71 5.77
C ARG A 244 4.94 30.76 6.68
N PRO A 245 5.19 31.14 7.94
CA PRO A 245 5.62 30.19 8.96
C PRO A 245 4.64 29.02 9.10
N LEU A 246 5.18 27.80 9.18
CA LEU A 246 4.42 26.60 9.44
C LEU A 246 4.11 26.45 10.94
N THR A 247 2.98 25.83 11.24
CA THR A 247 2.69 25.30 12.57
C THR A 247 3.56 24.09 12.87
N GLU A 248 3.63 23.67 14.13
CA GLU A 248 4.38 22.48 14.54
C GLU A 248 3.90 21.20 13.82
N ALA A 249 2.58 21.04 13.67
CA ALA A 249 2.00 19.91 12.96
C ALA A 249 2.37 19.91 11.46
N GLU A 250 2.33 21.06 10.81
CA GLU A 250 2.71 21.21 9.40
C GLU A 250 4.22 20.98 9.19
N GLU A 251 5.05 21.42 10.13
CA GLU A 251 6.49 21.15 10.08
C GLU A 251 6.76 19.65 10.23
N ASN A 252 6.09 18.97 11.16
CA ASN A 252 6.19 17.53 11.32
C ASN A 252 5.75 16.78 10.04
N ALA A 253 4.60 17.16 9.47
CA ALA A 253 4.10 16.60 8.22
C ALA A 253 5.08 16.79 7.05
N LYS A 254 5.71 17.97 6.96
CA LYS A 254 6.76 18.24 5.97
C LYS A 254 7.97 17.32 6.15
N GLN A 255 8.45 17.13 7.38
CA GLN A 255 9.60 16.23 7.64
C GLN A 255 9.26 14.77 7.33
N ASN A 256 8.05 14.31 7.64
CA ASN A 256 7.60 12.96 7.32
C ASN A 256 7.49 12.74 5.80
N ARG A 257 6.96 13.72 5.04
CA ARG A 257 6.94 13.67 3.56
C ARG A 257 8.35 13.65 2.98
N ARG A 258 9.30 14.43 3.52
CA ARG A 258 10.72 14.38 3.12
C ARG A 258 11.32 13.00 3.34
N LEU A 259 11.14 12.44 4.53
CA LEU A 259 11.66 11.11 4.87
C LEU A 259 11.15 10.06 3.89
N LEU A 260 9.83 9.98 3.71
CA LEU A 260 9.21 9.03 2.80
C LEU A 260 9.74 9.23 1.36
N CYS A 261 9.64 10.45 0.84
CA CYS A 261 10.06 10.78 -0.53
C CYS A 261 11.51 10.40 -0.80
N ASN A 262 12.41 10.79 0.09
CA ASN A 262 13.84 10.59 -0.11
C ASN A 262 14.25 9.12 0.04
N VAL A 263 13.59 8.35 0.90
CA VAL A 263 13.79 6.89 1.00
C VAL A 263 13.34 6.21 -0.29
N MET A 264 12.15 6.54 -0.79
CA MET A 264 11.61 5.92 -2.01
C MET A 264 12.45 6.28 -3.26
N ILE A 265 12.91 7.53 -3.36
CA ILE A 265 13.85 7.96 -4.41
C ILE A 265 15.18 7.22 -4.29
N ALA A 266 15.69 7.03 -3.07
CA ALA A 266 16.98 6.38 -2.85
C ALA A 266 17.01 4.93 -3.34
N VAL A 267 15.88 4.21 -3.25
CA VAL A 267 15.73 2.85 -3.81
C VAL A 267 15.35 2.84 -5.29
N GLY A 268 15.22 4.01 -5.92
CA GLY A 268 15.04 4.15 -7.35
C GLY A 268 13.59 4.23 -7.84
N LEU A 269 12.63 4.45 -6.93
CA LEU A 269 11.25 4.76 -7.29
C LEU A 269 11.07 6.24 -7.59
N GLU A 270 10.12 6.55 -8.47
CA GLU A 270 9.83 7.91 -8.94
C GLU A 270 8.56 8.45 -8.25
N PRO A 271 8.64 9.61 -7.58
CA PRO A 271 7.48 10.18 -6.89
C PRO A 271 6.46 10.75 -7.88
N TYR A 272 5.20 10.82 -7.44
CA TYR A 272 4.16 11.57 -8.13
C TYR A 272 3.87 12.90 -7.44
N ALA A 273 3.74 13.97 -8.24
CA ALA A 273 3.70 15.33 -7.71
C ALA A 273 2.42 15.64 -6.91
N GLU A 274 1.29 15.06 -7.29
CA GLU A 274 -0.02 15.39 -6.72
C GLU A 274 -0.34 14.58 -5.44
N GLU A 275 0.40 13.49 -5.17
CA GLU A 275 0.11 12.55 -4.07
C GLU A 275 1.40 12.12 -3.36
N TYR A 276 1.60 12.56 -2.11
CA TYR A 276 2.83 12.28 -1.36
C TYR A 276 3.12 10.78 -1.11
N TRP A 277 2.07 9.95 -1.17
CA TRP A 277 2.15 8.51 -0.92
C TRP A 277 2.44 7.70 -2.18
N HIS A 278 2.28 8.28 -3.38
CA HIS A 278 2.29 7.53 -4.64
C HIS A 278 3.66 7.54 -5.31
N TYR A 279 4.17 6.35 -5.61
CA TYR A 279 5.45 6.14 -6.27
C TYR A 279 5.33 5.15 -7.42
N ASN A 280 6.17 5.34 -8.44
CA ASN A 280 6.19 4.54 -9.65
C ASN A 280 7.57 3.93 -9.87
N SER A 281 7.62 2.67 -10.27
CA SER A 281 8.81 2.11 -10.86
C SER A 281 9.13 2.82 -12.17
N LYS A 282 10.42 2.99 -12.46
CA LYS A 282 10.95 3.57 -13.70
C LYS A 282 10.53 2.79 -14.95
N GLN A 283 10.14 1.54 -14.77
CA GLN A 283 9.69 0.63 -15.81
C GLN A 283 8.19 0.83 -16.12
N SER A 284 7.41 1.47 -15.26
CA SER A 284 6.05 1.92 -15.62
C SER A 284 6.11 3.14 -16.57
N GLN A 285 5.07 3.39 -17.36
CA GLN A 285 5.04 4.57 -18.24
C GLN A 285 5.11 5.90 -17.48
N MET A 286 4.48 5.97 -16.29
CA MET A 286 4.52 7.17 -15.46
C MET A 286 5.92 7.37 -14.86
N GLY A 287 6.53 6.33 -14.29
CA GLY A 287 7.90 6.42 -13.76
C GLY A 287 8.95 6.66 -14.85
N ALA A 288 8.84 6.01 -16.01
CA ALA A 288 9.70 6.28 -17.16
C ALA A 288 9.63 7.75 -17.57
N LYS A 289 8.42 8.34 -17.58
CA LYS A 289 8.23 9.75 -17.87
C LYS A 289 8.93 10.65 -16.86
N THR A 290 8.77 10.38 -15.56
CA THR A 290 9.43 11.16 -14.49
C THR A 290 10.94 11.05 -14.56
N ALA A 291 11.46 9.84 -14.81
CA ALA A 291 12.89 9.55 -14.92
C ALA A 291 13.52 10.04 -16.24
N GLY A 292 12.72 10.51 -17.21
CA GLY A 292 13.20 10.94 -18.52
C GLY A 292 13.67 9.79 -19.42
N LEU A 293 13.09 8.60 -19.27
CA LEU A 293 13.37 7.42 -20.09
C LEU A 293 12.52 7.40 -21.37
N ASP A 294 13.10 6.87 -22.45
CA ASP A 294 12.46 6.83 -23.77
C ASP A 294 11.42 5.69 -23.93
N PHE A 295 11.41 4.70 -23.03
CA PHE A 295 10.49 3.57 -23.08
C PHE A 295 10.20 3.02 -21.68
N ALA A 296 9.03 2.39 -21.56
CA ALA A 296 8.55 1.66 -20.39
C ALA A 296 8.51 0.16 -20.68
N GLN A 297 8.48 -0.63 -19.61
CA GLN A 297 8.53 -2.09 -19.65
C GLN A 297 7.42 -2.78 -18.83
N TYR A 298 6.69 -2.06 -17.99
CA TYR A 298 5.55 -2.58 -17.23
C TYR A 298 4.23 -2.18 -17.88
N GLY A 299 3.62 -3.17 -18.52
CA GLY A 299 2.27 -3.20 -19.04
C GLY A 299 1.27 -3.76 -18.04
N ALA A 300 -0.02 -3.81 -18.43
CA ALA A 300 -1.07 -4.39 -17.61
C ALA A 300 -0.80 -5.86 -17.28
N MET A 301 -1.10 -6.25 -16.04
CA MET A 301 -0.92 -7.62 -15.56
C MET A 301 -2.24 -8.28 -15.18
N GLU A 302 -2.22 -9.61 -15.28
CA GLU A 302 -3.21 -10.49 -14.68
C GLU A 302 -2.53 -11.33 -13.59
N LEU A 303 -3.31 -11.72 -12.59
CA LEU A 303 -2.81 -12.63 -11.55
C LEU A 303 -2.52 -14.00 -12.15
N SER A 304 -1.32 -14.52 -11.91
CA SER A 304 -0.98 -15.90 -12.28
C SER A 304 -1.80 -16.91 -11.46
N PRO A 305 -1.84 -18.20 -11.85
CA PRO A 305 -2.48 -19.24 -11.04
C PRO A 305 -1.94 -19.32 -9.61
N GLU A 306 -0.66 -19.02 -9.41
CA GLU A 306 -0.01 -18.98 -8.11
C GLU A 306 -0.47 -17.78 -7.29
N ASN A 307 -0.52 -16.59 -7.90
CA ASN A 307 -1.04 -15.39 -7.24
C ASN A 307 -2.52 -15.57 -6.83
N LEU A 308 -3.33 -16.17 -7.70
CA LEU A 308 -4.74 -16.49 -7.40
C LEU A 308 -4.87 -17.49 -6.24
N ALA A 309 -3.99 -18.50 -6.18
CA ALA A 309 -3.96 -19.45 -5.07
C ALA A 309 -3.58 -18.76 -3.74
N HIS A 310 -2.60 -17.85 -3.77
CA HIS A 310 -2.19 -17.07 -2.61
C HIS A 310 -3.32 -16.13 -2.13
N GLU A 311 -3.95 -15.38 -3.03
CA GLU A 311 -5.11 -14.53 -2.72
C GLU A 311 -6.25 -15.35 -2.09
N GLN A 312 -6.54 -16.53 -2.64
CA GLN A 312 -7.56 -17.42 -2.08
C GLN A 312 -7.19 -17.94 -0.68
N MET A 313 -5.91 -18.26 -0.46
CA MET A 313 -5.39 -18.66 0.86
C MET A 313 -5.57 -17.52 1.87
N ARG A 314 -5.18 -16.29 1.52
CA ARG A 314 -5.32 -15.10 2.37
C ARG A 314 -6.77 -14.78 2.69
N ARG A 315 -7.67 -14.87 1.72
CA ARG A 315 -9.13 -14.73 1.95
C ARG A 315 -9.65 -15.76 2.94
N ASN A 316 -9.24 -17.02 2.79
CA ASN A 316 -9.66 -18.10 3.67
C ASN A 316 -9.16 -17.88 5.10
N HIS A 317 -7.92 -17.39 5.28
CA HIS A 317 -7.41 -17.07 6.60
C HIS A 317 -8.19 -15.93 7.25
N LEU A 318 -8.42 -14.84 6.52
CA LEU A 318 -9.14 -13.69 7.06
C LEU A 318 -10.58 -14.04 7.43
N LEU A 319 -11.36 -14.60 6.49
CA LEU A 319 -12.76 -14.95 6.71
C LEU A 319 -12.91 -16.10 7.71
N GLY A 320 -11.97 -17.06 7.69
CA GLY A 320 -11.93 -18.14 8.66
C GLY A 320 -11.71 -17.62 10.08
N THR A 321 -10.74 -16.71 10.26
CA THR A 321 -10.46 -16.09 11.55
C THR A 321 -11.65 -15.25 12.04
N GLU A 322 -12.25 -14.43 11.17
CA GLU A 322 -13.46 -13.64 11.47
C GLU A 322 -14.65 -14.53 11.90
N MET A 323 -14.87 -15.64 11.19
CA MET A 323 -15.94 -16.59 11.50
C MET A 323 -15.68 -17.27 12.85
N LEU A 324 -14.44 -17.70 13.10
CA LEU A 324 -14.07 -18.42 14.32
C LEU A 324 -14.10 -17.50 15.55
N ALA A 325 -13.72 -16.23 15.41
CA ALA A 325 -13.86 -15.22 16.47
C ALA A 325 -15.31 -15.11 17.01
N GLN A 326 -16.30 -15.39 16.15
CA GLN A 326 -17.72 -15.31 16.49
C GLN A 326 -18.30 -16.61 17.07
N ILE A 327 -17.54 -17.72 17.07
CA ILE A 327 -17.99 -19.01 17.57
C ILE A 327 -17.55 -19.18 19.03
N PRO A 328 -18.49 -19.28 19.98
CA PRO A 328 -18.16 -19.57 21.37
C PRO A 328 -17.36 -20.88 21.49
N PRO A 329 -16.35 -20.97 22.37
CA PRO A 329 -15.50 -22.15 22.49
C PRO A 329 -16.26 -23.46 22.70
N GLU A 330 -17.43 -23.40 23.35
CA GLU A 330 -18.26 -24.57 23.64
C GLU A 330 -18.98 -25.12 22.38
N LEU A 331 -19.16 -24.29 21.35
CA LEU A 331 -19.88 -24.64 20.12
C LEU A 331 -18.96 -25.21 19.03
N LEU A 332 -17.65 -24.92 19.08
CA LEU A 332 -16.66 -25.42 18.10
C LEU A 332 -16.65 -26.95 18.02
N ALA A 333 -16.80 -27.61 19.19
CA ALA A 333 -16.86 -29.07 19.30
C ALA A 333 -18.15 -29.69 18.69
N SER A 334 -19.22 -28.90 18.54
CA SER A 334 -20.52 -29.36 18.02
C SER A 334 -20.71 -29.13 16.51
N LEU A 335 -20.03 -28.13 15.94
CA LEU A 335 -20.00 -27.87 14.50
C LEU A 335 -19.20 -28.92 13.71
N ALA A 336 -18.20 -29.54 14.33
CA ALA A 336 -17.28 -30.47 13.67
C ALA A 336 -17.43 -31.89 14.24
N GLY A 337 -18.30 -32.69 13.64
CA GLY A 337 -18.61 -34.06 14.05
C GLY A 337 -17.48 -35.11 13.96
N LYS A 338 -16.19 -34.73 13.94
CA LYS A 338 -14.96 -35.55 14.06
C LYS A 338 -13.75 -34.65 13.74
N ASN A 339 -12.97 -34.22 14.74
CA ASN A 339 -11.67 -33.53 14.60
C ASN A 339 -11.63 -32.39 13.54
N PRO A 340 -11.82 -31.12 13.93
CA PRO A 340 -11.73 -30.01 12.98
C PRO A 340 -10.37 -29.97 12.24
N PRO A 341 -10.36 -29.58 10.94
CA PRO A 341 -9.14 -29.31 10.18
C PRO A 341 -8.16 -28.46 10.98
N ARG A 342 -6.89 -28.84 10.97
CA ARG A 342 -5.81 -28.28 11.81
C ARG A 342 -5.79 -26.74 11.79
N HIS A 343 -5.87 -26.14 10.59
CA HIS A 343 -5.88 -24.68 10.41
C HIS A 343 -7.07 -23.96 11.08
N LEU A 344 -8.25 -24.58 11.16
CA LEU A 344 -9.43 -23.97 11.81
C LEU A 344 -9.32 -23.95 13.34
N ARG A 345 -8.57 -24.88 13.96
CA ARG A 345 -8.31 -24.82 15.41
C ARG A 345 -7.32 -23.72 15.76
N LEU A 346 -6.24 -23.61 15.00
CA LEU A 346 -5.21 -22.59 15.20
C LEU A 346 -5.78 -21.19 14.96
N ALA A 347 -6.57 -21.03 13.89
CA ALA A 347 -7.27 -19.77 13.63
C ALA A 347 -8.27 -19.42 14.74
N HIS A 348 -8.92 -20.41 15.37
CA HIS A 348 -9.83 -20.15 16.51
C HIS A 348 -9.09 -19.75 17.77
N GLU A 349 -8.02 -20.46 18.13
CA GLU A 349 -7.16 -20.10 19.26
C GLU A 349 -6.57 -18.69 19.08
N ALA A 350 -6.12 -18.35 17.87
CA ALA A 350 -5.66 -17.00 17.56
C ALA A 350 -6.80 -15.96 17.61
N ALA A 351 -8.00 -16.31 17.15
CA ALA A 351 -9.13 -15.38 17.03
C ALA A 351 -9.83 -15.05 18.35
N GLN A 352 -9.71 -15.88 19.40
CA GLN A 352 -10.46 -15.70 20.66
C GLN A 352 -10.12 -14.37 21.38
N ASP A 353 -8.91 -13.85 21.18
CA ASP A 353 -8.42 -12.62 21.79
C ASP A 353 -8.21 -11.47 20.79
N LEU A 354 -8.61 -11.64 19.52
CA LEU A 354 -8.38 -10.67 18.44
C LEU A 354 -9.70 -10.14 17.86
N ASP A 355 -9.97 -8.84 18.03
CA ASP A 355 -10.87 -8.15 17.10
C ASP A 355 -10.14 -8.04 15.75
N THR A 356 -10.43 -8.98 14.86
CA THR A 356 -9.81 -9.11 13.53
C THR A 356 -9.95 -7.87 12.65
N ARG A 357 -10.90 -6.96 12.94
CA ARG A 357 -11.07 -5.71 12.18
C ARG A 357 -10.56 -4.50 12.94
N ALA A 358 -10.22 -4.63 14.22
CA ALA A 358 -9.61 -3.56 15.00
C ALA A 358 -8.26 -3.15 14.39
N THR A 359 -8.04 -1.85 14.39
CA THR A 359 -6.81 -1.22 13.94
C THR A 359 -6.64 0.11 14.65
N SER A 360 -5.40 0.49 14.96
CA SER A 360 -5.05 1.82 15.45
C SER A 360 -4.90 2.85 14.33
N LEU A 361 -4.86 2.39 13.07
CA LEU A 361 -4.66 3.26 11.92
C LEU A 361 -5.83 4.24 11.74
N PRO A 362 -5.55 5.49 11.34
CA PRO A 362 -6.59 6.45 11.01
C PRO A 362 -7.40 5.95 9.82
N LYS A 363 -8.71 6.24 9.84
CA LYS A 363 -9.58 5.91 8.72
C LYS A 363 -9.17 6.67 7.46
N ALA A 364 -8.88 5.95 6.39
CA ALA A 364 -8.60 6.48 5.07
C ALA A 364 -9.77 7.31 4.53
N ALA A 365 -9.46 8.29 3.69
CA ALA A 365 -10.49 9.05 2.98
C ALA A 365 -11.16 8.17 1.92
N VAL A 366 -12.42 8.48 1.59
CA VAL A 366 -13.01 7.96 0.36
C VAL A 366 -12.35 8.73 -0.79
N ILE A 367 -12.02 8.04 -1.89
CA ILE A 367 -11.55 8.73 -3.10
C ILE A 367 -12.69 9.55 -3.71
N GLU A 368 -12.76 10.80 -3.29
CA GLU A 368 -13.71 11.79 -3.77
C GLU A 368 -13.06 13.17 -3.77
N ALA A 369 -13.58 14.08 -4.58
CA ALA A 369 -13.11 15.44 -4.56
C ALA A 369 -13.52 16.12 -3.24
N PRO A 370 -12.62 16.88 -2.60
CA PRO A 370 -12.94 17.60 -1.37
C PRO A 370 -14.14 18.51 -1.61
N GLU A 371 -15.03 18.61 -0.62
CA GLU A 371 -16.13 19.57 -0.68
C GLU A 371 -15.54 20.98 -0.79
N LYS A 372 -15.98 21.77 -1.77
CA LYS A 372 -15.68 23.21 -1.77
C LYS A 372 -16.24 23.81 -0.50
N GLU A 373 -15.39 24.40 0.33
CA GLU A 373 -15.86 25.31 1.38
C GLU A 373 -16.81 26.33 0.71
N ALA A 374 -18.02 26.45 1.25
CA ALA A 374 -18.97 27.44 0.77
C ALA A 374 -18.34 28.83 0.93
N ALA A 375 -17.97 29.43 -0.20
CA ALA A 375 -17.31 30.73 -0.29
C ALA A 375 -18.11 31.86 0.37
#